data_AF-W6KTL8-F1
#
_entry.id   AF-W6KTL8-F1
#
_cell.length_a   1.000
_cell.length_b   1.000
_cell.length_c   1.000
_cell.angle_alpha   90.00
_cell.angle_beta   90.00
_cell.angle_gamma   90.00
#
_symmetry.space_group_name_H-M   'P 1'
#
loop_
_entity.id
_entity.type
_entity.pdbx_description
1 polymer ?
#
loop_
_entity_poly.entity_id
_entity_poly.type
_entity_poly.pdbx_seq_one_letter_code
_entity_poly.pdbx_strand_id
1 'polypeptide(L)'
;MVYRAKDICSAAFYNDVQRLRLLATQGVPGGVIDNEEDPLEDAEEEAIDANPEMVNLLAQYELGAASDDDYEGGKNDAAQVDDDVDDEELQQADLALFRRIVRREIREAALARNLNTPGLLQVGTNPVEITPHGVFFSIREDPQGGSGEAGGPSQGESSRDTGEEAVIPLRVSWKPSKRSPLRASPLHWAVLGRSHEAIRLLIELGADARQEIHQDVGFTPDLLPSPTMNHTAERGGCPIRGLTPEELAIANRSDATLKVLRAAVATRSQILERRSEEKQNIEGRLEQRKARREKERLSREQRRMQEEEFEESAYSGNGGSEEPEQYYHT
;
A
#
# COMPACT_ATOMS: atom_id res chain seq x y z
N MET A 1 31.66 8.43 -20.20
CA MET A 1 31.28 9.31 -19.07
C MET A 1 30.23 8.57 -18.27
N VAL A 2 30.43 8.38 -16.96
CA VAL A 2 29.45 7.69 -16.09
C VAL A 2 28.56 8.76 -15.45
N TYR A 3 27.31 8.86 -15.91
CA TYR A 3 26.33 9.73 -15.27
C TYR A 3 25.93 9.10 -13.93
N ARG A 4 26.26 9.74 -12.79
CA ARG A 4 25.76 9.30 -11.48
C ARG A 4 24.36 9.90 -11.28
N ALA A 5 23.36 9.05 -11.14
CA ALA A 5 22.01 9.49 -10.80
C ALA A 5 21.98 10.13 -9.41
N LYS A 6 21.68 11.43 -9.36
CA LYS A 6 21.58 12.19 -8.11
C LYS A 6 20.16 12.16 -7.54
N ASP A 7 19.16 12.11 -8.41
CA ASP A 7 17.75 11.97 -8.05
C ASP A 7 17.19 10.59 -8.45
N ILE A 8 16.02 10.29 -7.90
CA ILE A 8 15.34 9.01 -8.05
C ILE A 8 14.83 8.79 -9.49
N CYS A 9 14.46 9.85 -10.20
CA CYS A 9 13.96 9.78 -11.57
C CYS A 9 15.07 9.40 -12.56
N SER A 10 16.26 9.94 -12.34
CA SER A 10 17.48 9.66 -13.08
C SER A 10 17.95 8.23 -12.83
N ALA A 11 17.89 7.78 -11.57
CA ALA A 11 18.21 6.40 -11.23
C ALA A 11 17.25 5.43 -11.93
N ALA A 12 15.95 5.75 -11.93
CA ALA A 12 14.93 4.98 -12.62
C ALA A 12 15.16 4.93 -14.13
N PHE A 13 15.43 6.08 -14.76
CA PHE A 13 15.69 6.17 -16.19
C PHE A 13 16.93 5.36 -16.62
N TYR A 14 18.02 5.42 -15.85
CA TYR A 14 19.26 4.70 -16.16
C TYR A 14 19.33 3.26 -15.63
N ASN A 15 18.25 2.75 -15.04
CA ASN A 15 18.18 1.42 -14.42
C ASN A 15 19.22 1.21 -13.31
N ASP A 16 19.56 2.25 -12.55
CA ASP A 16 20.47 2.18 -11.40
C ASP A 16 19.68 1.74 -10.16
N VAL A 17 19.39 0.45 -10.08
CA VAL A 17 18.54 -0.18 -9.05
C VAL A 17 19.09 0.07 -7.64
N GLN A 18 20.41 0.05 -7.46
CA GLN A 18 21.04 0.26 -6.15
C GLN A 18 20.86 1.69 -5.67
N ARG A 19 21.08 2.66 -6.55
CA ARG A 19 20.82 4.07 -6.25
C ARG A 19 19.33 4.33 -6.04
N LEU A 20 18.47 3.66 -6.80
CA LEU A 20 17.03 3.76 -6.66
C LEU A 20 16.56 3.29 -5.28
N ARG A 21 17.06 2.14 -4.80
CA ARG A 21 16.79 1.64 -3.43
C ARG A 21 17.21 2.68 -2.40
N LEU A 22 18.46 3.14 -2.47
CA LEU A 22 19.01 4.11 -1.52
C LEU A 22 18.22 5.42 -1.47
N LEU A 23 17.82 5.95 -2.63
CA LEU A 23 17.08 7.21 -2.71
C LEU A 23 15.61 7.04 -2.30
N ALA A 24 15.00 5.90 -2.60
CA ALA A 24 13.62 5.61 -2.20
C ALA A 24 13.48 5.46 -0.67
N THR A 25 14.46 4.82 -0.03
CA THR A 25 14.47 4.64 1.43
C THR A 25 14.97 5.85 2.20
N GLN A 26 15.54 6.85 1.52
CA GLN A 26 16.03 8.05 2.17
C GLN A 26 14.86 8.83 2.81
N GLY A 27 14.83 8.88 4.15
CA GLY A 27 13.77 9.56 4.91
C GLY A 27 12.57 8.67 5.27
N VAL A 28 12.63 7.38 4.95
CA VAL A 28 11.73 6.39 5.53
C VAL A 28 12.43 5.84 6.79
N PRO A 29 11.76 5.82 7.95
CA PRO A 29 12.35 5.27 9.16
C PRO A 29 12.71 3.78 8.95
N GLY A 30 13.77 3.33 9.63
CA GLY A 30 14.25 1.94 9.61
C GLY A 30 15.09 1.49 8.40
N GLY A 31 15.56 2.41 7.56
CA GLY A 31 16.84 2.34 6.83
C GLY A 31 17.10 1.27 5.74
N VAL A 32 16.50 0.09 5.78
CA VAL A 32 16.73 -1.01 4.82
C VAL A 32 15.43 -1.81 4.62
N ILE A 33 15.07 -2.09 3.36
CA ILE A 33 13.79 -2.74 2.99
C ILE A 33 13.73 -4.21 3.46
N ASP A 34 14.88 -4.87 3.59
CA ASP A 34 14.96 -6.34 3.65
C ASP A 34 15.23 -6.92 5.05
N ASN A 35 15.50 -6.10 6.08
CA ASN A 35 15.74 -6.59 7.43
C ASN A 35 14.50 -6.44 8.31
N GLU A 36 13.73 -7.53 8.42
CA GLU A 36 12.59 -7.61 9.32
C GLU A 36 12.98 -7.78 10.79
N GLU A 37 14.25 -8.07 11.05
CA GLU A 37 14.84 -8.26 12.38
C GLU A 37 15.54 -7.02 12.92
N ASP A 38 15.61 -5.93 12.15
CA ASP A 38 16.22 -4.70 12.65
C ASP A 38 15.37 -4.13 13.80
N PRO A 39 16.01 -3.72 14.92
CA PRO A 39 15.31 -3.13 16.05
C PRO A 39 14.51 -1.92 15.58
N LEU A 40 13.27 -1.83 16.07
CA LEU A 40 12.39 -0.71 15.83
C LEU A 40 13.09 0.59 16.23
N GLU A 41 13.06 1.58 15.34
CA GLU A 41 13.31 2.95 15.75
C GLU A 41 12.09 3.44 16.55
N ASP A 42 12.30 4.21 17.62
CA ASP A 42 11.22 4.72 18.49
C ASP A 42 10.08 5.38 17.68
N ALA A 43 10.41 6.06 16.58
CA ALA A 43 9.44 6.70 15.70
C ALA A 43 8.57 5.70 14.91
N GLU A 44 9.08 4.52 14.58
CA GLU A 44 8.29 3.46 13.95
C GLU A 44 7.34 2.82 14.97
N GLU A 45 7.79 2.61 16.20
CA GLU A 45 6.96 2.07 17.28
C GLU A 45 5.81 3.04 17.60
N GLU A 46 6.10 4.34 17.75
CA GLU A 46 5.08 5.38 17.95
C GLU A 46 4.07 5.41 16.79
N ALA A 47 4.51 5.24 15.54
CA ALA A 47 3.62 5.20 14.39
C ALA A 47 2.72 3.94 14.36
N ILE A 48 3.22 2.80 14.84
CA ILE A 48 2.44 1.56 14.98
C ILE A 48 1.42 1.72 16.09
N ASP A 49 1.83 2.25 17.24
CA ASP A 49 0.96 2.45 18.40
C ASP A 49 -0.10 3.53 18.16
N ALA A 50 0.19 4.52 17.30
CA ALA A 50 -0.79 5.50 16.84
C ALA A 50 -1.74 4.97 15.75
N ASN A 51 -1.51 3.77 15.19
CA ASN A 51 -2.37 3.23 14.15
C ASN A 51 -3.74 2.85 14.73
N PRO A 52 -4.86 3.38 14.19
CA PRO A 52 -6.19 3.15 14.76
C PRO A 52 -6.59 1.68 14.78
N GLU A 53 -6.16 0.88 13.81
CA GLU A 53 -6.44 -0.55 13.80
C GLU A 53 -5.69 -1.27 14.92
N MET A 54 -4.42 -0.90 15.14
CA MET A 54 -3.62 -1.45 16.23
C MET A 54 -4.19 -1.04 17.60
N VAL A 55 -4.57 0.24 17.77
CA VAL A 55 -5.21 0.73 18.99
C VAL A 55 -6.52 -0.01 19.27
N ASN A 56 -7.38 -0.16 18.27
CA ASN A 56 -8.64 -0.89 18.42
C ASN A 56 -8.41 -2.35 18.80
N LEU A 57 -7.41 -2.99 18.19
CA LEU A 57 -7.06 -4.37 18.49
C LEU A 57 -6.52 -4.49 19.93
N LEU A 58 -5.54 -3.67 20.32
CA LEU A 58 -5.02 -3.66 21.71
C LEU A 58 -6.12 -3.40 22.73
N ALA A 59 -6.98 -2.40 22.50
CA ALA A 59 -8.09 -2.09 23.39
C ALA A 59 -9.04 -3.29 23.57
N GLN A 60 -9.31 -4.06 22.51
CA GLN A 60 -10.15 -5.25 22.60
C GLN A 60 -9.54 -6.39 23.42
N TYR A 61 -8.21 -6.40 23.58
CA TYR A 61 -7.47 -7.50 24.20
C TYR A 61 -6.84 -7.15 25.55
N GLU A 62 -6.59 -5.87 25.85
CA GLU A 62 -6.15 -5.38 27.18
C GLU A 62 -7.29 -5.40 28.20
N LEU A 63 -8.55 -5.25 27.76
CA LEU A 63 -9.74 -5.25 28.62
C LEU A 63 -10.04 -6.61 29.29
N GLY A 64 -9.28 -7.67 28.99
CA GLY A 64 -9.40 -8.99 29.60
C GLY A 64 -8.49 -9.24 30.80
N ALA A 65 -7.46 -8.41 31.02
CA ALA A 65 -6.54 -8.55 32.14
C ALA A 65 -7.04 -7.79 33.40
N ALA A 66 -8.36 -7.69 33.56
CA ALA A 66 -8.93 -7.26 34.84
C ALA A 66 -8.48 -8.29 35.87
N SER A 67 -7.50 -7.91 36.68
CA SER A 67 -6.91 -8.83 37.63
C SER A 67 -7.99 -9.25 38.63
N ASP A 68 -8.30 -10.54 38.63
CA ASP A 68 -9.17 -11.18 39.63
C ASP A 68 -8.45 -11.25 41.01
N ASP A 69 -7.60 -10.26 41.32
CA ASP A 69 -6.72 -10.23 42.50
C ASP A 69 -7.46 -9.96 43.81
N ASP A 70 -8.78 -9.71 43.78
CA ASP A 70 -9.56 -9.43 44.99
C ASP A 70 -10.23 -10.69 45.60
N TYR A 71 -9.95 -11.90 45.11
CA TYR A 71 -10.50 -13.14 45.70
C TYR A 71 -9.47 -13.86 46.60
N GLU A 72 -9.23 -13.34 47.81
CA GLU A 72 -8.44 -14.00 48.88
C GLU A 72 -9.10 -15.28 49.48
N GLY A 73 -10.22 -15.75 48.92
CA GLY A 73 -11.03 -16.81 49.50
C GLY A 73 -10.83 -18.20 48.89
N GLY A 74 -10.00 -19.04 49.51
CA GLY A 74 -10.16 -20.51 49.43
C GLY A 74 -9.06 -21.27 48.68
N LYS A 75 -7.97 -21.60 49.39
CA LYS A 75 -7.07 -22.70 49.02
C LYS A 75 -7.90 -23.98 48.87
N ASN A 76 -7.98 -24.60 47.69
CA ASN A 76 -7.95 -26.07 47.55
C ASN A 76 -7.99 -26.65 46.11
N ASP A 77 -8.29 -25.89 45.06
CA ASP A 77 -8.38 -26.48 43.70
C ASP A 77 -7.14 -26.20 42.83
N ALA A 78 -6.05 -26.90 43.12
CA ALA A 78 -4.75 -26.77 42.44
C ALA A 78 -4.67 -27.45 41.05
N ALA A 79 -5.79 -27.83 40.42
CA ALA A 79 -5.80 -28.71 39.25
C ALA A 79 -6.16 -28.03 37.91
N GLN A 80 -6.29 -26.70 37.86
CA GLN A 80 -6.86 -26.01 36.69
C GLN A 80 -6.01 -24.87 36.08
N VAL A 81 -4.76 -24.67 36.54
CA VAL A 81 -3.94 -23.51 36.17
C VAL A 81 -3.11 -23.72 34.89
N ASP A 82 -2.94 -24.96 34.42
CA ASP A 82 -1.98 -25.25 33.35
C ASP A 82 -2.44 -24.83 31.94
N ASP A 83 -3.75 -24.65 31.68
CA ASP A 83 -4.26 -24.33 30.34
C ASP A 83 -4.22 -22.81 29.98
N ASP A 84 -4.14 -21.92 30.98
CA ASP A 84 -4.24 -20.46 30.75
C ASP A 84 -2.92 -19.82 30.27
N VAL A 85 -1.77 -20.41 30.61
CA VAL A 85 -0.43 -19.85 30.28
C VAL A 85 -0.15 -19.92 28.78
N ASP A 86 -0.56 -21.01 28.12
CA ASP A 86 -0.33 -21.20 26.67
C ASP A 86 -1.13 -20.20 25.82
N ASP A 87 -2.29 -19.76 26.32
CA ASP A 87 -3.20 -18.86 25.61
C ASP A 87 -2.67 -17.42 25.54
N GLU A 88 -2.01 -16.95 26.60
CA GLU A 88 -1.40 -15.62 26.63
C GLU A 88 -0.18 -15.56 25.71
N GLU A 89 0.69 -16.57 25.72
CA GLU A 89 1.86 -16.63 24.83
C GLU A 89 1.43 -16.64 23.36
N LEU A 90 0.44 -17.45 23.00
CA LEU A 90 -0.12 -17.48 21.65
C LEU A 90 -0.75 -16.15 21.24
N GLN A 91 -1.40 -15.44 22.16
CA GLN A 91 -1.95 -14.12 21.90
C GLN A 91 -0.84 -13.09 21.67
N GLN A 92 0.20 -13.09 22.50
CA GLN A 92 1.35 -12.21 22.32
C GLN A 92 2.05 -12.46 20.98
N ALA A 93 2.19 -13.73 20.58
CA ALA A 93 2.73 -14.11 19.28
C ALA A 93 1.90 -13.56 18.11
N ASP A 94 0.56 -13.67 18.19
CA ASP A 94 -0.33 -13.16 17.15
C ASP A 94 -0.36 -11.62 17.10
N LEU A 95 -0.30 -10.95 18.26
CA LEU A 95 -0.14 -9.50 18.35
C LEU A 95 1.19 -9.03 17.74
N ALA A 96 2.29 -9.74 18.03
CA ALA A 96 3.60 -9.43 17.44
C ALA A 96 3.59 -9.57 15.92
N LEU A 97 2.92 -10.61 15.40
CA LEU A 97 2.78 -10.82 13.96
C LEU A 97 1.91 -9.74 13.30
N PHE A 98 0.81 -9.34 13.95
CA PHE A 98 -0.02 -8.22 13.49
C PHE A 98 0.76 -6.89 13.45
N ARG A 99 1.52 -6.59 14.52
CA ARG A 99 2.42 -5.41 14.58
C ARG A 99 3.42 -5.38 13.42
N ARG A 100 3.98 -6.55 13.05
CA ARG A 100 4.90 -6.67 11.90
C ARG A 100 4.21 -6.35 10.57
N ILE A 101 2.97 -6.81 10.38
CA ILE A 101 2.18 -6.49 9.18
C ILE A 101 1.92 -4.99 9.09
N VAL A 102 1.41 -4.38 10.17
CA VAL A 102 1.10 -2.94 10.22
C VAL A 102 2.35 -2.09 9.99
N ARG A 103 3.48 -2.45 10.61
CA ARG A 103 4.77 -1.79 10.39
C ARG A 103 5.14 -1.76 8.91
N ARG A 104 5.03 -2.91 8.25
CA ARG A 104 5.34 -3.04 6.83
C ARG A 104 4.39 -2.18 5.98
N GLU A 105 3.10 -2.15 6.30
CA GLU A 105 2.12 -1.29 5.60
C GLU A 105 2.45 0.20 5.75
N ILE A 106 2.80 0.66 6.95
CA ILE A 106 3.22 2.05 7.21
C ILE A 106 4.46 2.39 6.38
N ARG A 107 5.48 1.51 6.39
CA ARG A 107 6.72 1.70 5.64
C ARG A 107 6.46 1.74 4.14
N GLU A 108 5.67 0.83 3.61
CA GLU A 108 5.30 0.81 2.18
C GLU A 108 4.46 2.03 1.80
N ALA A 109 3.56 2.49 2.66
CA ALA A 109 2.81 3.71 2.42
C ALA A 109 3.73 4.95 2.40
N ALA A 110 4.74 5.01 3.27
CA ALA A 110 5.73 6.08 3.25
C ALA A 110 6.59 6.04 1.97
N LEU A 111 7.03 4.86 1.55
CA LEU A 111 7.75 4.65 0.28
C LEU A 111 6.88 5.08 -0.91
N ALA A 112 5.62 4.63 -0.97
CA ALA A 112 4.69 4.98 -2.03
C ALA A 112 4.48 6.49 -2.12
N ARG A 113 4.35 7.20 -0.99
CA ARG A 113 4.27 8.68 -0.96
C ARG A 113 5.52 9.30 -1.59
N ASN A 114 6.72 8.84 -1.22
CA ASN A 114 7.97 9.35 -1.77
C ASN A 114 8.06 9.09 -3.29
N LEU A 115 7.70 7.88 -3.74
CA LEU A 115 7.77 7.50 -5.15
C LEU A 115 6.73 8.22 -6.01
N ASN A 116 5.54 8.48 -5.47
CA ASN A 116 4.47 9.13 -6.23
C ASN A 116 4.64 10.65 -6.30
N THR A 117 5.60 11.24 -5.57
CA THR A 117 5.94 12.65 -5.79
C THR A 117 6.56 12.85 -7.18
N PRO A 118 5.94 13.63 -8.06
CA PRO A 118 6.43 13.76 -9.42
C PRO A 118 7.69 14.64 -9.44
N GLY A 119 8.78 14.06 -9.91
CA GLY A 119 10.10 14.67 -9.94
C GLY A 119 10.50 15.15 -11.33
N LEU A 120 11.44 16.09 -11.37
CA LEU A 120 12.13 16.49 -12.60
C LEU A 120 13.41 15.67 -12.74
N LEU A 121 13.72 15.24 -13.96
CA LEU A 121 15.01 14.63 -14.27
C LEU A 121 16.14 15.67 -14.09
N GLN A 122 17.16 15.38 -13.29
CA GLN A 122 18.35 16.22 -13.18
C GLN A 122 19.52 15.55 -13.91
N VAL A 123 19.82 16.05 -15.11
CA VAL A 123 20.96 15.59 -15.90
C VAL A 123 22.06 16.64 -15.86
N GLY A 124 23.23 16.29 -15.32
CA GLY A 124 24.42 17.14 -15.30
C GLY A 124 25.68 16.34 -15.62
N THR A 125 26.61 16.95 -16.36
CA THR A 125 27.93 16.38 -16.65
C THR A 125 28.95 16.67 -15.55
N ASN A 126 28.69 17.67 -14.69
CA ASN A 126 29.59 18.15 -13.65
C ASN A 126 28.84 18.17 -12.29
N PRO A 127 29.42 17.69 -11.18
CA PRO A 127 28.70 17.61 -9.91
C PRO A 127 28.32 18.96 -9.29
N VAL A 128 28.93 20.07 -9.73
CA VAL A 128 28.78 21.41 -9.13
C VAL A 128 27.75 22.29 -9.86
N GLU A 129 27.48 22.04 -11.15
CA GLU A 129 26.54 22.83 -11.96
C GLU A 129 25.40 21.92 -12.44
N ILE A 130 24.35 21.82 -11.64
CA ILE A 130 23.13 21.09 -12.02
C ILE A 130 22.08 22.13 -12.38
N THR A 131 21.83 22.31 -13.67
CA THR A 131 20.58 22.97 -14.08
C THR A 131 19.50 21.89 -14.11
N PRO A 132 18.32 22.07 -13.50
CA PRO A 132 17.22 21.12 -13.70
C PRO A 132 16.95 21.02 -15.21
N HIS A 133 17.03 19.81 -15.76
CA HIS A 133 16.92 19.57 -17.20
C HIS A 133 15.68 18.73 -17.45
N GLY A 134 14.61 19.36 -17.92
CA GLY A 134 13.46 18.60 -18.36
C GLY A 134 13.65 17.99 -19.76
N VAL A 135 13.46 16.67 -19.90
CA VAL A 135 13.48 15.96 -21.19
C VAL A 135 12.32 16.40 -22.08
N PHE A 136 12.61 17.06 -23.21
CA PHE A 136 11.57 17.31 -24.20
C PHE A 136 11.25 16.01 -24.94
N PHE A 137 9.99 15.66 -24.93
CA PHE A 137 9.40 14.73 -25.87
C PHE A 137 9.09 15.51 -27.15
N SER A 138 9.48 14.99 -28.30
CA SER A 138 8.80 15.34 -29.55
C SER A 138 8.10 14.08 -30.01
N ILE A 139 6.80 14.06 -29.76
CA ILE A 139 5.88 13.15 -30.42
C ILE A 139 5.66 13.76 -31.79
N ARG A 140 6.14 13.08 -32.83
CA ARG A 140 5.74 13.39 -34.21
C ARG A 140 4.78 12.29 -34.62
N GLU A 141 3.60 12.67 -35.06
CA GLU A 141 2.80 11.80 -35.90
C GLU A 141 3.67 11.46 -37.12
N ASP A 142 3.89 10.17 -37.40
CA ASP A 142 4.45 9.75 -38.68
C ASP A 142 3.25 9.63 -39.64
N PRO A 143 2.98 10.63 -40.50
CA PRO A 143 1.93 10.50 -41.51
C PRO A 143 2.28 9.43 -42.56
N GLN A 144 3.50 8.87 -42.53
CA GLN A 144 4.00 7.84 -43.45
C GLN A 144 3.79 6.41 -42.95
N GLY A 145 2.69 6.13 -42.24
CA GLY A 145 2.19 4.76 -42.04
C GLY A 145 1.77 4.05 -43.34
N GLY A 146 1.88 4.72 -44.50
CA GLY A 146 1.74 4.11 -45.82
C GLY A 146 2.99 3.33 -46.20
N SER A 147 2.93 2.01 -45.98
CA SER A 147 3.63 0.95 -46.71
C SER A 147 4.61 1.43 -47.78
N GLY A 148 5.87 1.61 -47.38
CA GLY A 148 7.00 1.62 -48.29
C GLY A 148 7.25 0.22 -48.86
N GLU A 149 6.27 -0.36 -49.56
CA GLU A 149 6.52 -1.40 -50.55
C GLU A 149 6.43 -0.74 -51.92
N ALA A 150 7.60 -0.37 -52.42
CA ALA A 150 7.78 -0.04 -53.82
C ALA A 150 7.45 -1.28 -54.67
N GLY A 151 6.32 -1.26 -55.39
CA GLY A 151 6.13 -2.14 -56.53
C GLY A 151 4.68 -2.49 -56.88
N GLY A 152 4.03 -1.66 -57.71
CA GLY A 152 2.94 -2.13 -58.57
C GLY A 152 1.76 -1.18 -58.74
N PRO A 153 1.51 -0.65 -59.96
CA PRO A 153 0.27 0.03 -60.26
C PRO A 153 -0.83 -1.02 -60.54
N SER A 154 -1.68 -1.29 -59.55
CA SER A 154 -2.94 -2.02 -59.78
C SER A 154 -4.13 -1.08 -59.58
N GLN A 155 -4.64 -0.56 -60.70
CA GLN A 155 -5.97 0.01 -60.80
C GLN A 155 -7.00 -1.10 -60.52
N GLY A 156 -7.83 -0.90 -59.50
CA GLY A 156 -8.89 -1.83 -59.14
C GLY A 156 -9.76 -1.23 -58.04
N GLU A 157 -10.78 -0.51 -58.47
CA GLU A 157 -11.82 0.10 -57.64
C GLU A 157 -12.49 -0.94 -56.75
N SER A 158 -12.55 -0.71 -55.44
CA SER A 158 -13.68 -1.22 -54.64
C SER A 158 -13.81 -0.52 -53.30
N SER A 159 -14.85 0.30 -53.25
CA SER A 159 -15.58 0.77 -52.08
C SER A 159 -15.63 -0.26 -50.95
N ARG A 160 -14.99 0.06 -49.82
CA ARG A 160 -15.49 -0.34 -48.49
C ARG A 160 -15.30 0.80 -47.50
N ASP A 161 -16.45 1.38 -47.18
CA ASP A 161 -16.71 2.30 -46.08
C ASP A 161 -16.68 1.50 -44.78
N THR A 162 -15.49 1.33 -44.19
CA THR A 162 -15.33 0.85 -42.82
C THR A 162 -14.62 1.94 -42.05
N GLY A 163 -15.37 2.66 -41.22
CA GLY A 163 -14.88 3.70 -40.31
C GLY A 163 -14.01 3.16 -39.20
N GLU A 164 -12.92 2.47 -39.55
CA GLU A 164 -11.82 2.21 -38.63
C GLU A 164 -11.09 3.55 -38.42
N GLU A 165 -11.23 4.12 -37.23
CA GLU A 165 -10.44 5.27 -36.78
C GLU A 165 -8.96 4.93 -36.97
N ALA A 166 -8.33 5.56 -37.97
CA ALA A 166 -6.93 5.33 -38.29
C ALA A 166 -6.06 5.76 -37.09
N VAL A 167 -5.56 4.78 -36.34
CA VAL A 167 -4.61 5.02 -35.24
C VAL A 167 -3.30 5.48 -35.86
N ILE A 168 -3.06 6.80 -35.88
CA ILE A 168 -1.84 7.39 -36.42
C ILE A 168 -0.66 6.93 -35.54
N PRO A 169 0.32 6.18 -36.10
CA PRO A 169 1.40 5.63 -35.31
C PRO A 169 2.36 6.75 -34.91
N LEU A 170 2.33 7.14 -33.64
CA LEU A 170 3.19 8.19 -33.08
C LEU A 170 4.66 7.73 -33.08
N ARG A 171 5.55 8.51 -33.70
CA ARG A 171 7.01 8.34 -33.58
C ARG A 171 7.51 9.23 -32.47
N VAL A 172 7.84 8.61 -31.35
CA VAL A 172 8.40 9.31 -30.19
C VAL A 172 9.91 9.47 -30.40
N SER A 173 10.38 10.71 -30.45
CA SER A 173 11.81 11.02 -30.49
C SER A 173 12.25 11.67 -29.18
N TRP A 174 13.33 11.13 -28.60
CA TRP A 174 13.85 11.53 -27.29
C TRP A 174 15.02 12.49 -27.47
N LYS A 175 14.86 13.74 -27.04
CA LYS A 175 15.98 14.68 -26.93
C LYS A 175 16.02 15.24 -25.51
N PRO A 176 17.07 14.92 -24.71
CA PRO A 176 17.26 15.58 -23.43
C PRO A 176 17.35 17.08 -23.69
N SER A 177 16.45 17.83 -23.06
CA SER A 177 16.38 19.29 -23.19
C SER A 177 16.58 19.89 -21.82
N LYS A 178 16.84 21.20 -21.79
CA LYS A 178 17.04 21.94 -20.55
C LYS A 178 15.71 22.40 -19.93
N ARG A 179 14.55 22.11 -20.54
CA ARG A 179 13.31 22.88 -20.31
C ARG A 179 11.98 22.11 -20.29
N SER A 180 11.92 20.78 -20.26
CA SER A 180 10.59 20.16 -20.14
C SER A 180 10.00 20.36 -18.74
N PRO A 181 8.79 20.94 -18.62
CA PRO A 181 8.12 21.08 -17.34
C PRO A 181 7.39 19.79 -16.90
N LEU A 182 7.68 18.64 -17.53
CA LEU A 182 7.00 17.39 -17.20
C LEU A 182 7.37 16.93 -15.78
N ARG A 183 6.36 16.94 -14.91
CA ARG A 183 6.42 16.32 -13.59
C ARG A 183 5.92 14.89 -13.74
N ALA A 184 6.82 13.97 -14.08
CA ALA A 184 6.51 12.56 -14.21
C ALA A 184 7.07 11.80 -13.00
N SER A 185 6.37 10.77 -12.54
CA SER A 185 6.87 9.93 -11.44
C SER A 185 8.08 9.09 -11.90
N PRO A 186 8.90 8.57 -10.97
CA PRO A 186 10.05 7.71 -11.29
C PRO A 186 9.65 6.50 -12.15
N LEU A 187 8.43 5.97 -11.97
CA LEU A 187 7.93 4.85 -12.77
C LEU A 187 7.75 5.21 -14.24
N HIS A 188 7.27 6.41 -14.55
CA HIS A 188 7.21 6.91 -15.93
C HIS A 188 8.62 6.96 -16.53
N TRP A 189 9.59 7.51 -15.79
CA TRP A 189 10.98 7.58 -16.25
C TRP A 189 11.60 6.19 -16.48
N ALA A 190 11.30 5.20 -15.64
CA ALA A 190 11.73 3.81 -15.83
C ALA A 190 11.13 3.18 -17.11
N VAL A 191 9.84 3.42 -17.38
CA VAL A 191 9.17 2.96 -18.60
C VAL A 191 9.79 3.60 -19.84
N LEU A 192 10.09 4.90 -19.78
CA LEU A 192 10.76 5.62 -20.85
C LEU A 192 12.16 5.08 -21.14
N GLY A 193 12.94 4.85 -20.08
CA GLY A 193 14.27 4.24 -20.17
C GLY A 193 14.26 2.76 -20.57
N ARG A 194 13.09 2.11 -20.60
CA ARG A 194 12.94 0.66 -20.76
C ARG A 194 13.71 -0.12 -19.69
N SER A 195 13.76 0.44 -18.49
CA SER A 195 14.51 -0.06 -17.33
C SER A 195 13.71 -1.13 -16.59
N HIS A 196 13.73 -2.37 -17.09
CA HIS A 196 12.87 -3.45 -16.59
C HIS A 196 13.05 -3.73 -15.10
N GLU A 197 14.28 -3.70 -14.58
CA GLU A 197 14.53 -3.94 -13.15
C GLU A 197 14.08 -2.76 -12.28
N ALA A 198 14.28 -1.52 -12.74
CA ALA A 198 13.73 -0.35 -12.06
C ALA A 198 12.20 -0.36 -12.02
N ILE A 199 11.53 -0.82 -13.10
CA ILE A 199 10.05 -0.94 -13.12
C ILE A 199 9.58 -1.95 -12.06
N ARG A 200 10.21 -3.13 -12.00
CA ARG A 200 9.87 -4.16 -11.00
C ARG A 200 10.05 -3.62 -9.58
N LEU A 201 11.21 -3.02 -9.31
CA LEU A 201 11.53 -2.47 -8.00
C LEU A 201 10.56 -1.35 -7.60
N LEU A 202 10.27 -0.41 -8.49
CA LEU A 202 9.36 0.71 -8.18
C LEU A 202 7.96 0.22 -7.83
N ILE A 203 7.42 -0.75 -8.59
CA ILE A 203 6.11 -1.34 -8.31
C ILE A 203 6.15 -2.15 -6.99
N GLU A 204 7.22 -2.89 -6.75
CA GLU A 204 7.44 -3.62 -5.50
C GLU A 204 7.43 -2.67 -4.29
N LEU A 205 8.02 -1.48 -4.43
CA LEU A 205 8.02 -0.42 -3.42
C LEU A 205 6.72 0.40 -3.34
N GLY A 206 5.71 0.06 -4.15
CA GLY A 206 4.39 0.69 -4.11
C GLY A 206 4.22 1.93 -4.99
N ALA A 207 5.05 2.12 -6.02
CA ALA A 207 4.80 3.14 -7.03
C ALA A 207 3.46 2.88 -7.74
N ASP A 208 2.68 3.94 -7.94
CA ASP A 208 1.37 3.83 -8.56
C ASP A 208 1.50 3.71 -10.10
N ALA A 209 1.13 2.55 -10.62
CA ALA A 209 1.13 2.25 -12.05
C ALA A 209 -0.01 2.93 -12.83
N ARG A 210 -0.99 3.54 -12.14
CA ARG A 210 -2.09 4.30 -12.74
C ARG A 210 -1.90 5.81 -12.64
N GLN A 211 -0.82 6.25 -11.97
CA GLN A 211 -0.55 7.67 -11.82
C GLN A 211 -0.39 8.32 -13.19
N GLU A 212 -1.13 9.39 -13.43
CA GLU A 212 -1.04 10.14 -14.68
C GLU A 212 0.01 11.24 -14.61
N ILE A 213 0.62 11.58 -15.76
CA ILE A 213 1.45 12.77 -15.87
C ILE A 213 0.56 14.03 -15.79
N HIS A 214 0.72 14.78 -14.70
CA HIS A 214 0.11 16.09 -14.54
C HIS A 214 1.04 17.19 -15.09
N GLN A 215 0.48 18.09 -15.90
CA GLN A 215 1.12 19.36 -16.22
C GLN A 215 0.76 20.35 -15.12
N ASP A 216 1.76 20.83 -14.39
CA ASP A 216 1.54 21.98 -13.53
C ASP A 216 1.25 23.19 -14.41
N VAL A 217 0.01 23.68 -14.30
CA VAL A 217 -0.53 24.81 -15.04
C VAL A 217 0.05 26.16 -14.54
N GLY A 218 1.20 26.13 -13.85
CA GLY A 218 1.89 27.30 -13.33
C GLY A 218 2.63 28.12 -14.39
N PHE A 219 2.71 27.64 -15.63
CA PHE A 219 3.01 28.49 -16.78
C PHE A 219 1.71 29.17 -17.21
N THR A 220 1.16 30.02 -16.33
CA THR A 220 0.14 30.98 -16.73
C THR A 220 0.74 31.83 -17.86
N PRO A 221 0.18 31.81 -19.08
CA PRO A 221 0.59 32.75 -20.13
C PRO A 221 0.17 34.19 -19.81
N ASP A 222 -0.22 34.47 -18.56
CA ASP A 222 -1.13 35.55 -18.16
C ASP A 222 -0.42 36.85 -17.79
N LEU A 223 0.76 37.09 -18.38
CA LEU A 223 1.41 38.40 -18.34
C LEU A 223 1.51 39.07 -19.71
N LEU A 224 0.86 38.54 -20.75
CA LEU A 224 0.60 39.33 -21.96
C LEU A 224 -0.84 39.17 -22.44
N PRO A 225 -1.71 40.17 -22.25
CA PRO A 225 -2.99 40.23 -22.94
C PRO A 225 -2.72 40.48 -24.43
N SER A 226 -2.73 39.44 -25.25
CA SER A 226 -2.86 39.60 -26.70
C SER A 226 -4.33 39.51 -27.07
N PRO A 227 -4.96 40.63 -27.48
CA PRO A 227 -6.35 40.62 -27.89
C PRO A 227 -6.46 40.07 -29.31
N THR A 228 -7.54 39.32 -29.52
CA THR A 228 -8.13 39.00 -30.84
C THR A 228 -7.24 38.22 -31.80
N MET A 229 -7.26 36.88 -31.71
CA MET A 229 -7.24 36.03 -32.91
C MET A 229 -8.23 34.88 -32.77
N ASN A 230 -8.99 34.71 -33.84
CA ASN A 230 -10.24 33.99 -33.90
C ASN A 230 -10.08 32.47 -33.80
N HIS A 231 -11.05 31.90 -33.11
CA HIS A 231 -11.47 30.51 -33.04
C HIS A 231 -11.41 29.77 -34.38
N THR A 232 -10.34 29.02 -34.61
CA THR A 232 -10.37 27.65 -35.16
C THR A 232 -9.26 26.88 -34.45
N ALA A 233 -9.45 26.72 -33.15
CA ALA A 233 -8.58 25.96 -32.26
C ALA A 233 -8.81 24.47 -32.50
N GLU A 234 -8.25 23.93 -33.59
CA GLU A 234 -7.96 22.51 -33.68
C GLU A 234 -6.90 22.18 -32.63
N ARG A 235 -7.39 21.68 -31.47
CA ARG A 235 -6.77 20.71 -30.55
C ARG A 235 -5.25 20.45 -30.67
N GLY A 236 -4.43 21.49 -30.70
CA GLY A 236 -2.99 21.41 -30.45
C GLY A 236 -2.69 21.19 -28.96
N GLY A 237 -3.49 20.36 -28.27
CA GLY A 237 -3.25 19.97 -26.90
C GLY A 237 -1.94 19.19 -26.83
N CYS A 238 -1.11 19.47 -25.82
CA CYS A 238 0.09 18.67 -25.58
C CYS A 238 -0.33 17.19 -25.42
N PRO A 239 0.09 16.27 -26.31
CA PRO A 239 -0.41 14.90 -26.37
C PRO A 239 0.04 14.01 -25.18
N ILE A 240 0.55 14.60 -24.10
CA ILE A 240 1.19 13.89 -22.99
C ILE A 240 0.45 14.04 -21.66
N ARG A 241 -0.52 14.95 -21.57
CA ARG A 241 -1.30 15.07 -20.35
C ARG A 241 -2.18 13.84 -20.17
N GLY A 242 -2.17 13.27 -18.97
CA GLY A 242 -3.00 12.11 -18.65
C GLY A 242 -2.37 10.77 -19.04
N LEU A 243 -1.14 10.74 -19.57
CA LEU A 243 -0.49 9.47 -19.89
C LEU A 243 -0.12 8.73 -18.61
N THR A 244 -0.64 7.52 -18.47
CA THR A 244 -0.21 6.53 -17.47
C THR A 244 1.08 5.82 -17.91
N PRO A 245 1.82 5.16 -16.99
CA PRO A 245 2.97 4.32 -17.34
C PRO A 245 2.66 3.24 -18.39
N GLU A 246 1.45 2.68 -18.39
CA GLU A 246 1.02 1.68 -19.37
C GLU A 246 0.85 2.28 -20.76
N GLU A 247 0.10 3.38 -20.88
CA GLU A 247 -0.08 4.11 -22.15
C GLU A 247 1.26 4.62 -22.67
N LEU A 248 2.15 5.04 -21.78
CA LEU A 248 3.49 5.47 -22.13
C LEU A 248 4.34 4.33 -22.68
N ALA A 249 4.20 3.10 -22.17
CA ALA A 249 4.87 1.92 -22.70
C ALA A 249 4.36 1.56 -24.11
N ILE A 250 3.04 1.68 -24.33
CA ILE A 250 2.38 1.49 -25.63
C ILE A 250 2.89 2.54 -26.63
N ALA A 251 2.91 3.82 -26.22
CA ALA A 251 3.42 4.92 -27.04
C ALA A 251 4.92 4.76 -27.39
N ASN A 252 5.72 4.18 -26.49
CA ASN A 252 7.12 3.84 -26.73
C ASN A 252 7.31 2.59 -27.61
N ARG A 253 6.22 1.93 -28.03
CA ARG A 253 6.20 0.69 -28.83
C ARG A 253 7.11 -0.39 -28.26
N SER A 254 7.08 -0.56 -26.93
CA SER A 254 7.93 -1.51 -26.23
C SER A 254 7.09 -2.60 -25.55
N ASP A 255 6.72 -3.63 -26.32
CA ASP A 255 5.92 -4.76 -25.81
C ASP A 255 6.61 -5.47 -24.64
N ALA A 256 7.94 -5.54 -24.65
CA ALA A 256 8.71 -6.11 -23.55
C ALA A 256 8.52 -5.32 -22.25
N THR A 257 8.59 -3.98 -22.34
CA THR A 257 8.36 -3.10 -21.19
C THR A 257 6.93 -3.22 -20.67
N LEU A 258 5.94 -3.27 -21.57
CA LEU A 258 4.54 -3.44 -21.20
C LEU A 258 4.28 -4.77 -20.49
N LYS A 259 4.86 -5.88 -20.98
CA LYS A 259 4.78 -7.19 -20.33
C LYS A 259 5.38 -7.18 -18.93
N VAL A 260 6.56 -6.57 -18.77
CA VAL A 260 7.20 -6.44 -17.44
C VAL A 260 6.36 -5.60 -16.50
N LEU A 261 5.83 -4.47 -16.97
CA LEU A 261 4.95 -3.60 -16.18
C LEU A 261 3.71 -4.36 -15.67
N ARG A 262 2.98 -5.04 -16.57
CA ARG A 262 1.78 -5.81 -16.21
C ARG A 262 2.10 -6.98 -15.27
N ALA A 263 3.19 -7.69 -15.50
CA ALA A 263 3.62 -8.79 -14.63
C ALA A 263 4.00 -8.29 -13.23
N ALA A 264 4.71 -7.16 -13.13
CA ALA A 264 5.07 -6.56 -11.86
C ALA A 264 3.83 -6.08 -11.09
N VAL A 265 2.87 -5.43 -11.77
CA VAL A 265 1.59 -5.03 -11.16
C VAL A 265 0.82 -6.24 -10.64
N ALA A 266 0.67 -7.29 -11.45
CA ALA A 266 0.00 -8.52 -11.05
C ALA A 266 0.67 -9.17 -9.82
N THR A 267 2.01 -9.22 -9.81
CA THR A 267 2.79 -9.75 -8.68
C THR A 267 2.54 -8.95 -7.41
N ARG A 268 2.57 -7.61 -7.49
CA ARG A 268 2.30 -6.73 -6.35
C ARG A 268 0.87 -6.91 -5.84
N SER A 269 -0.12 -7.03 -6.73
CA SER A 269 -1.51 -7.30 -6.33
C SER A 269 -1.65 -8.62 -5.57
N GLN A 270 -1.01 -9.70 -6.04
CA GLN A 270 -1.00 -10.99 -5.33
C GLN A 270 -0.34 -10.91 -3.95
N ILE A 271 0.75 -10.14 -3.83
CA ILE A 271 1.41 -9.93 -2.53
C ILE A 271 0.48 -9.21 -1.56
N LEU A 272 -0.24 -8.18 -2.01
CA LEU A 272 -1.19 -7.44 -1.18
C LEU A 272 -2.39 -8.31 -0.77
N GLU A 273 -2.91 -9.12 -1.68
CA GLU A 273 -3.99 -10.07 -1.41
C GLU A 273 -3.59 -11.08 -0.33
N ARG A 274 -2.45 -11.77 -0.50
CA ARG A 274 -1.93 -12.72 0.50
C ARG A 274 -1.75 -12.09 1.88
N ARG A 275 -1.29 -10.84 1.94
CA ARG A 275 -1.14 -10.12 3.22
C ARG A 275 -2.48 -9.76 3.84
N SER A 276 -3.47 -9.36 3.03
CA SER A 276 -4.82 -9.11 3.52
C SER A 276 -5.46 -10.38 4.09
N GLU A 277 -5.25 -11.53 3.46
CA GLU A 277 -5.68 -12.83 3.96
C GLU A 277 -4.96 -13.20 5.26
N GLU A 278 -3.64 -13.00 5.34
CA GLU A 278 -2.86 -13.24 6.55
C GLU A 278 -3.36 -12.38 7.72
N LYS A 279 -3.63 -11.10 7.47
CA LYS A 279 -4.23 -10.18 8.44
C LYS A 279 -5.59 -10.67 8.92
N GLN A 280 -6.50 -11.02 8.01
CA GLN A 280 -7.82 -11.57 8.35
C GLN A 280 -7.73 -12.88 9.14
N ASN A 281 -6.75 -13.74 8.83
CA ASN A 281 -6.53 -14.99 9.55
C ASN A 281 -6.06 -14.73 11.00
N ILE A 282 -5.24 -13.71 11.23
CA ILE A 282 -4.82 -13.33 12.59
C ILE A 282 -6.00 -12.75 13.35
N GLU A 283 -6.74 -11.82 12.75
CA GLU A 283 -7.94 -11.21 13.35
C GLU A 283 -8.95 -12.28 13.73
N GLY A 284 -9.22 -13.25 12.84
CA GLY A 284 -10.12 -14.36 13.10
C GLY A 284 -9.64 -15.28 14.23
N ARG A 285 -8.33 -15.58 14.33
CA ARG A 285 -7.77 -16.37 15.45
C ARG A 285 -7.91 -15.63 16.78
N LEU A 286 -7.63 -14.33 16.78
CA LEU A 286 -7.78 -13.49 17.96
C LEU A 286 -9.24 -13.43 18.41
N GLU A 287 -10.18 -13.21 17.48
CA GLU A 287 -11.61 -13.16 17.76
C GLU A 287 -12.14 -14.49 18.33
N GLN A 288 -11.69 -15.62 17.77
CA GLN A 288 -12.02 -16.95 18.30
C GLN A 288 -11.56 -17.13 19.75
N ARG A 289 -10.35 -16.68 20.10
CA ARG A 289 -9.86 -16.75 21.49
C ARG A 289 -10.69 -15.86 22.41
N LYS A 290 -11.04 -14.66 21.97
CA LYS A 290 -11.92 -13.75 22.70
C LYS A 290 -13.27 -14.40 22.99
N ALA A 291 -13.91 -14.98 21.97
CA ALA A 291 -15.18 -15.67 22.11
C ALA A 291 -15.10 -16.88 23.05
N ARG A 292 -13.99 -17.63 23.03
CA ARG A 292 -13.73 -18.73 23.97
C ARG A 292 -13.69 -18.22 25.42
N ARG A 293 -12.90 -17.18 25.70
CA ARG A 293 -12.80 -16.58 27.05
C ARG A 293 -14.12 -16.01 27.54
N GLU A 294 -14.87 -15.34 26.67
CA GLU A 294 -16.20 -14.83 27.01
C GLU A 294 -17.18 -15.96 27.36
N LYS A 295 -17.15 -17.04 26.57
CA LYS A 295 -17.95 -18.25 26.85
C LYS A 295 -17.57 -18.89 28.18
N GLU A 296 -16.28 -18.97 28.49
CA GLU A 296 -15.79 -19.48 29.78
C GLU A 296 -16.20 -18.57 30.94
N ARG A 297 -16.10 -17.25 30.77
CA ARG A 297 -16.58 -16.27 31.76
C ARG A 297 -18.07 -16.44 32.05
N LEU A 298 -18.89 -16.50 31.00
CA LEU A 298 -20.32 -16.74 31.12
C LEU A 298 -20.62 -18.10 31.75
N SER A 299 -19.83 -19.13 31.43
CA SER A 299 -19.96 -20.44 32.06
C SER A 299 -19.59 -20.42 33.54
N ARG A 300 -18.59 -19.62 33.95
CA ARG A 300 -18.22 -19.44 35.36
C ARG A 300 -19.30 -18.66 36.11
N GLU A 301 -19.85 -17.58 35.54
CA GLU A 301 -20.99 -16.86 36.11
C GLU A 301 -22.22 -17.75 36.25
N GLN A 302 -22.54 -18.57 35.25
CA GLN A 302 -23.65 -19.50 35.33
C GLN A 302 -23.48 -20.54 36.45
N ARG A 303 -22.24 -21.02 36.68
CA ARG A 303 -21.96 -21.91 37.81
C ARG A 303 -22.12 -21.19 39.15
N ARG A 304 -21.61 -19.97 39.29
CA ARG A 304 -21.79 -19.15 40.50
C ARG A 304 -23.28 -18.93 40.81
N MET A 305 -24.07 -18.56 39.79
CA MET A 305 -25.53 -18.40 39.95
C MET A 305 -26.23 -19.70 40.39
N GLN A 306 -25.81 -20.85 39.84
CA GLN A 306 -26.37 -22.16 40.23
C GLN A 306 -25.97 -22.55 41.66
N GLU A 307 -24.74 -22.24 42.07
CA GLU A 307 -24.24 -22.48 43.43
C GLU A 307 -24.99 -21.60 44.45
N GLU A 308 -25.15 -20.30 44.15
CA GLU A 308 -25.94 -19.37 44.97
C GLU A 308 -27.40 -19.83 45.10
N GLU A 309 -28.04 -20.22 43.99
CA GLU A 309 -29.42 -20.75 44.01
C GLU A 309 -29.51 -22.03 44.86
N PHE A 310 -28.51 -22.92 44.76
CA PHE A 310 -28.45 -24.13 45.58
C PHE A 310 -28.28 -23.81 47.07
N GLU A 311 -27.41 -22.85 47.43
CA GLU A 311 -27.19 -22.41 48.81
C GLU A 311 -28.44 -21.75 49.42
N GLU A 312 -29.13 -20.88 48.67
CA GLU A 312 -30.41 -20.28 49.09
C GLU A 312 -31.50 -21.34 49.34
N SER A 313 -31.55 -22.37 48.48
CA SER A 313 -32.49 -23.49 48.64
C SER A 313 -32.18 -24.34 49.88
N ALA A 314 -30.89 -24.53 50.20
CA ALA A 314 -30.47 -25.28 51.38
C ALA A 314 -30.79 -24.55 52.69
N TYR A 315 -30.69 -23.22 52.71
CA TYR A 315 -30.99 -22.41 53.90
C TYR A 315 -32.49 -22.29 54.19
N SER A 316 -33.32 -22.19 53.15
CA SER A 316 -34.78 -22.07 53.29
C SER A 316 -35.46 -23.37 53.75
N GLY A 317 -34.86 -24.54 53.49
CA GLY A 317 -35.41 -25.85 53.88
C GLY A 317 -35.31 -26.21 55.37
N ASN A 318 -34.46 -25.51 56.15
CA ASN A 318 -34.16 -25.91 57.53
C ASN A 318 -34.91 -25.09 58.63
N GLY A 319 -35.78 -24.16 58.24
CA GLY A 319 -36.50 -23.26 59.17
C GLY A 319 -37.85 -23.77 59.69
N GLY A 320 -38.25 -25.01 59.38
CA GLY A 320 -39.61 -25.51 59.60
C GLY A 320 -39.81 -26.48 60.77
N SER A 321 -38.81 -26.75 61.61
CA SER A 321 -39.05 -27.46 62.87
C SER A 321 -39.57 -26.45 63.89
N GLU A 322 -40.87 -26.13 63.80
CA GLU A 322 -41.62 -25.61 64.94
C GLU A 322 -41.33 -26.55 66.12
N GLU A 323 -40.51 -26.09 67.07
CA GLU A 323 -40.45 -26.71 68.38
C GLU A 323 -41.89 -26.74 68.89
N PRO A 324 -42.48 -27.92 69.17
CA PRO A 324 -43.79 -27.96 69.78
C PRO A 324 -43.66 -27.29 71.14
N GLU A 325 -44.19 -26.08 71.29
CA GLU A 325 -44.33 -25.38 72.56
C GLU A 325 -45.02 -26.33 73.55
N GLN A 326 -44.22 -26.99 74.40
CA GLN A 326 -44.74 -27.78 75.49
C GLN A 326 -45.30 -26.81 76.52
N TYR A 327 -46.61 -26.61 76.42
CA TYR A 327 -47.46 -25.89 77.36
C TYR A 327 -47.35 -26.55 78.74
N TYR A 328 -46.47 -26.04 79.61
CA TYR A 328 -46.46 -26.42 81.02
C TYR A 328 -47.61 -25.72 81.74
N HIS A 329 -48.70 -26.45 81.97
CA HIS A 329 -49.72 -26.10 82.96
C HIS A 329 -49.27 -26.59 84.35
N THR A 330 -49.03 -25.64 85.27
CA THR A 330 -49.02 -25.85 86.73
C THR A 330 -49.70 -24.68 87.39
#